data_AF-A0A2N5KKL1-F1
#
_entry.id   AF-A0A2N5KKL1-F1
#
_cell.length_a   1.000
_cell.length_b   1.000
_cell.length_c   1.000
_cell.angle_alpha   90.00
_cell.angle_beta   90.00
_cell.angle_gamma   90.00
#
_symmetry.space_group_name_H-M   'P 1'
#
loop_
_entity.id
_entity.type
_entity.pdbx_description
1 polymer ?
#
loop_
_entity_poly.entity_id
_entity_poly.type
_entity_poly.pdbx_seq_one_letter_code
_entity_poly.pdbx_strand_id
1 'polypeptide(L)'
;MTSYAEMDRLRKLARPLYLELRALGIDVWVTERPDAFTGYEVLAGGMRSLSPRHADRLRRCIDEHTAGLLKVMWARWDEDLEAIRREGTA
;
A
#
# COMPACT_ATOMS: atom_id res chain seq x y z
N MET A 1 -8.49 -11.16 -16.88
CA MET A 1 -8.05 -9.78 -17.17
C MET A 1 -8.95 -8.83 -16.39
N THR A 2 -8.45 -8.17 -15.36
CA THR A 2 -9.20 -7.12 -14.65
C THR A 2 -9.31 -5.90 -15.58
N SER A 3 -10.51 -5.33 -15.74
CA SER A 3 -10.69 -4.18 -16.62
C SER A 3 -9.93 -2.96 -16.09
N TYR A 4 -9.51 -2.05 -16.97
CA TYR A 4 -8.84 -0.81 -16.59
C TYR A 4 -9.68 0.01 -15.58
N ALA A 5 -11.00 0.00 -15.73
CA ALA A 5 -11.94 0.67 -14.82
C ALA A 5 -11.95 0.05 -13.41
N GLU A 6 -11.88 -1.29 -13.32
CA GLU A 6 -11.81 -1.96 -12.03
C GLU A 6 -10.47 -1.67 -11.32
N MET A 7 -9.38 -1.60 -12.07
CA MET A 7 -8.08 -1.23 -11.51
C MET A 7 -8.04 0.23 -11.02
N ASP A 8 -8.67 1.17 -11.73
CA ASP A 8 -8.79 2.57 -11.26
C ASP A 8 -9.66 2.66 -10.01
N ARG A 9 -10.73 1.87 -9.93
CA ARG A 9 -11.58 1.77 -8.72
C ARG A 9 -10.79 1.26 -7.53
N LEU A 10 -10.04 0.16 -7.68
CA LEU A 10 -9.21 -0.40 -6.62
C LEU A 10 -8.15 0.60 -6.14
N ARG A 11 -7.54 1.36 -7.05
CA ARG A 11 -6.61 2.45 -6.70
C ARG A 11 -7.28 3.51 -5.84
N LYS A 12 -8.45 3.99 -6.24
CA LYS A 12 -9.21 5.02 -5.50
C LYS A 12 -9.59 4.56 -4.10
N LEU A 13 -9.94 3.28 -3.94
CA LEU A 13 -10.25 2.70 -2.63
C LEU A 13 -9.00 2.52 -1.76
N ALA A 14 -7.85 2.22 -2.34
CA ALA A 14 -6.59 2.01 -1.60
C ALA A 14 -5.82 3.30 -1.29
N ARG A 15 -6.10 4.42 -1.98
CA ARG A 15 -5.40 5.70 -1.76
C ARG A 15 -5.55 6.22 -0.32
N PRO A 16 -6.76 6.27 0.28
CA PRO A 16 -6.91 6.69 1.68
C PRO A 16 -6.10 5.83 2.64
N LEU A 17 -6.11 4.50 2.45
CA LEU A 17 -5.34 3.57 3.27
C LEU A 17 -3.84 3.86 3.18
N TYR A 18 -3.31 4.07 1.98
CA TYR A 18 -1.89 4.42 1.82
C TYR A 18 -1.52 5.71 2.57
N LEU A 19 -2.35 6.74 2.49
CA LEU A 19 -2.12 8.01 3.21
C LEU A 19 -2.22 7.84 4.72
N GLU A 20 -3.18 7.06 5.21
CA GLU A 20 -3.31 6.73 6.64
C GLU A 20 -2.07 6.00 7.16
N LEU A 21 -1.57 5.00 6.44
CA LEU A 21 -0.34 4.29 6.79
C LEU A 21 0.84 5.26 6.90
N ARG A 22 1.01 6.16 5.92
CA ARG A 22 2.07 7.18 5.97
C ARG A 22 1.90 8.16 7.13
N ALA A 23 0.68 8.62 7.41
CA ALA A 23 0.39 9.51 8.54
C ALA A 23 0.70 8.85 9.89
N LEU A 24 0.54 7.53 9.99
CA LEU A 24 0.91 6.73 11.16
C LEU A 24 2.42 6.45 11.26
N GLY A 25 3.24 6.95 10.33
CA GLY A 25 4.67 6.66 10.26
C GLY A 25 4.98 5.21 9.90
N ILE A 26 4.03 4.54 9.23
CA ILE A 26 4.16 3.14 8.80
C ILE A 26 4.76 3.15 7.40
N ASP A 27 5.95 2.58 7.29
CA ASP A 27 6.60 2.39 6.00
C ASP A 27 5.98 1.23 5.26
N VAL A 28 5.67 1.45 3.98
CA VAL A 28 5.03 0.44 3.13
C VAL A 28 5.92 0.23 1.91
N TRP A 29 6.28 -1.03 1.63
CA TRP A 29 7.09 -1.40 0.46
C TRP A 29 6.50 -2.62 -0.25
N VAL A 30 6.88 -2.78 -1.51
CA VAL A 30 6.45 -3.90 -2.35
C VAL A 30 7.59 -4.91 -2.43
N THR A 31 7.27 -6.19 -2.29
CA THR A 31 8.23 -7.28 -2.59
C THR A 31 7.60 -8.28 -3.54
N GLU A 32 8.44 -9.02 -4.25
CA GLU A 32 8.00 -10.13 -5.10
C GLU A 32 7.52 -11.29 -4.24
N ARG A 33 6.36 -11.85 -4.59
CA ARG A 33 5.80 -13.06 -4.00
C ARG A 33 5.20 -13.89 -5.13
N PRO A 34 5.96 -14.87 -5.66
CA PRO A 34 5.57 -15.64 -6.84
C PRO A 34 4.22 -16.34 -6.71
N ASP A 35 3.86 -16.76 -5.48
CA ASP A 35 2.61 -17.47 -5.19
C ASP A 35 1.40 -16.54 -5.01
N ALA A 36 1.59 -15.22 -4.99
CA ALA A 36 0.50 -14.26 -4.87
C ALA A 36 -0.18 -14.07 -6.24
N PHE A 37 -1.49 -13.84 -6.24
CA PHE A 37 -2.26 -13.57 -7.47
C PHE A 37 -1.68 -12.42 -8.32
N THR A 38 -1.10 -11.43 -7.65
CA THR A 38 -0.43 -10.28 -8.26
C THR A 38 1.03 -10.52 -8.63
N GLY A 39 1.65 -11.60 -8.16
CA GLY A 39 3.11 -11.82 -8.20
C GLY A 39 3.90 -10.96 -7.20
N TYR A 40 3.20 -10.10 -6.46
CA TYR A 40 3.76 -9.15 -5.50
C TYR A 40 2.91 -9.11 -4.24
N GLU A 41 3.53 -8.79 -3.12
CA GLU A 41 2.86 -8.47 -1.86
C GLU A 41 3.27 -7.09 -1.36
N VAL A 42 2.41 -6.50 -0.53
CA VAL A 42 2.65 -5.22 0.12
C VAL A 42 2.98 -5.49 1.58
N LEU A 43 4.17 -5.08 2.00
CA LEU A 43 4.65 -5.24 3.37
C LEU A 43 4.63 -3.88 4.07
N ALA A 44 4.42 -3.92 5.39
CA ALA A 44 4.46 -2.75 6.25
C ALA A 44 5.48 -2.93 7.39
N GLY A 45 6.22 -1.87 7.68
CA GLY A 45 7.18 -1.73 8.77
C GLY A 45 6.72 -0.72 9.81
N GLY A 46 7.49 -0.52 10.88
CA GLY A 46 7.15 0.48 11.90
C GLY A 46 5.98 0.13 12.83
N MET A 47 5.29 -1.00 12.61
CA MET A 47 4.12 -1.42 13.41
C MET A 47 4.44 -1.86 14.86
N ARG A 48 5.71 -1.84 15.30
CA ARG A 48 6.12 -2.31 16.64
C ARG A 48 5.58 -1.44 17.77
N SER A 49 5.27 -0.18 17.49
CA SER A 49 4.65 0.76 18.44
C SER A 49 3.13 0.58 18.55
N LEU A 50 2.51 -0.23 17.69
CA LEU A 50 1.08 -0.50 17.69
C LEU A 50 0.75 -1.69 18.60
N SER A 51 -0.44 -1.65 19.22
CA SER A 51 -0.94 -2.84 19.93
C SER A 51 -1.07 -4.02 18.95
N PRO A 52 -0.84 -5.28 19.38
CA PRO A 52 -0.91 -6.46 18.52
C PRO A 52 -2.23 -6.55 17.73
N ARG A 53 -3.35 -6.26 18.39
CA ARG A 53 -4.68 -6.25 17.76
C ARG A 53 -4.81 -5.20 16.66
N HIS A 54 -4.19 -4.05 16.84
CA HIS A 54 -4.21 -2.98 15.84
C HIS A 54 -3.28 -3.31 14.67
N ALA A 55 -2.08 -3.84 14.93
CA ALA A 55 -1.16 -4.30 13.91
C ALA A 55 -1.78 -5.44 13.05
N ASP A 56 -2.46 -6.40 13.67
CA ASP A 56 -3.14 -7.49 12.96
C ASP A 56 -4.29 -6.98 12.09
N ARG A 57 -5.06 -6.01 12.58
CA ARG A 57 -6.14 -5.38 11.80
C ARG A 57 -5.55 -4.66 10.58
N LEU A 58 -4.45 -3.95 10.78
CA LEU A 58 -3.77 -3.21 9.73
C LEU A 58 -3.22 -4.15 8.66
N ARG A 59 -2.59 -5.26 9.06
CA ARG A 59 -2.12 -6.32 8.16
C ARG A 59 -3.24 -6.88 7.28
N ARG A 60 -4.38 -7.24 7.88
CA ARG A 60 -5.55 -7.71 7.10
C ARG A 60 -6.03 -6.67 6.12
N CYS A 61 -6.07 -5.40 6.54
CA CYS A 61 -6.51 -4.31 5.68
C CYS A 61 -5.55 -4.12 4.49
N ILE A 62 -4.24 -4.22 4.71
CA ILE A 62 -3.22 -4.19 3.65
C ILE A 62 -3.41 -5.38 2.69
N ASP A 63 -3.57 -6.59 3.22
CA ASP A 63 -3.76 -7.79 2.41
C ASP A 63 -5.00 -7.66 1.51
N GLU A 64 -6.14 -7.25 2.06
CA GLU A 64 -7.40 -7.02 1.34
C GLU A 64 -7.27 -5.98 0.21
N HIS A 65 -6.41 -4.96 0.39
CA HIS A 65 -6.24 -3.85 -0.55
C HIS A 65 -4.96 -3.97 -1.38
N THR A 66 -4.25 -5.10 -1.34
CA THR A 66 -2.94 -5.29 -1.99
C THR A 66 -2.94 -4.84 -3.45
N ALA A 67 -3.92 -5.28 -4.24
CA ALA A 67 -4.00 -4.94 -5.66
C ALA A 67 -4.13 -3.42 -5.92
N GLY A 68 -4.89 -2.72 -5.06
CA GLY A 68 -5.05 -1.27 -5.13
C GLY A 68 -3.80 -0.53 -4.64
N LEU A 69 -3.20 -1.00 -3.54
CA LEU A 69 -1.97 -0.44 -2.98
C LEU A 69 -0.79 -0.55 -3.95
N LEU A 70 -0.63 -1.68 -4.64
CA LEU A 70 0.37 -1.84 -5.70
C LEU A 70 0.20 -0.77 -6.80
N LYS A 71 -1.03 -0.41 -7.15
CA LYS A 71 -1.29 0.66 -8.13
C LYS A 71 -1.06 2.05 -7.59
N VAL A 72 -1.43 2.32 -6.34
CA VAL A 72 -1.09 3.59 -5.67
C VAL A 72 0.42 3.77 -5.63
N MET A 73 1.14 2.72 -5.25
CA MET A 73 2.60 2.75 -5.18
C MET A 73 3.20 2.86 -6.58
N TRP A 74 2.78 2.12 -7.60
CA TRP A 74 3.35 2.26 -8.94
C TRP A 74 2.83 3.47 -9.74
N ALA A 75 1.83 4.20 -9.24
CA ALA A 75 1.36 5.42 -9.85
C ALA A 75 2.43 6.52 -9.73
N ARG A 76 3.12 6.77 -10.84
CA ARG A 76 4.18 7.78 -10.97
C ARG A 76 3.66 9.21 -11.28
N TRP A 77 2.34 9.41 -11.19
CA TRP A 77 1.62 10.59 -11.69
C TRP A 77 0.83 11.34 -10.59
N ASP A 78 0.95 10.92 -9.34
CA ASP A 78 0.36 11.60 -8.19
C ASP A 78 1.50 12.37 -7.49
N GLU A 79 1.52 13.70 -7.66
CA GLU A 79 2.59 14.58 -7.16
C GLU A 79 2.75 14.48 -5.64
N ASP A 80 1.64 14.27 -4.90
CA ASP A 80 1.67 14.06 -3.46
C ASP A 80 2.41 12.76 -3.11
N LEU A 81 2.18 11.69 -3.89
CA LEU A 81 2.87 10.40 -3.69
C LEU A 81 4.33 10.47 -4.15
N GLU A 82 4.64 11.26 -5.15
CA GLU A 82 6.02 11.49 -5.59
C GLU A 82 6.81 12.28 -4.55
N ALA A 83 6.21 13.30 -3.94
CA ALA A 83 6.80 14.05 -2.83
C ALA A 83 7.11 13.13 -1.63
N ILE A 84 6.12 12.32 -1.21
CA ILE A 84 6.28 11.33 -0.12
C ILE A 84 7.41 10.34 -0.40
N ARG A 85 7.58 9.91 -1.66
CA ARG A 85 8.67 9.02 -2.07
C ARG A 85 10.05 9.68 -1.96
N ARG A 86 10.17 10.94 -2.38
CA ARG A 86 11.45 11.67 -2.30
C ARG A 86 11.90 11.84 -0.87
N GLU A 87 10.98 12.09 0.06
CA GLU A 87 11.29 12.21 1.49
C GLU A 87 11.81 10.91 2.11
N GLY A 88 11.31 9.75 1.69
CA GLY A 88 11.76 8.45 2.20
C GLY A 88 13.07 7.92 1.60
N THR A 89 13.64 8.59 0.60
CA THR A 89 14.87 8.17 -0.10
C THR A 89 16.08 9.07 0.23
N ALA A 90 15.89 10.08 1.09
CA ALA A 90 16.95 10.97 1.58
C ALA A 90 17.55 10.45 2.89
#